data_AF-A0A1I5ED45-F1
#
_entry.id   AF-A0A1I5ED45-F1
#
_cell.length_a   1.000
_cell.length_b   1.000
_cell.length_c   1.000
_cell.angle_alpha   90.00
_cell.angle_beta   90.00
_cell.angle_gamma   90.00
#
_symmetry.space_group_name_H-M   'P 1'
#
loop_
_entity.id
_entity.type
_entity.pdbx_description
1 polymer ?
#
loop_
_entity_poly.entity_id
_entity_poly.type
_entity_poly.pdbx_seq_one_letter_code
_entity_poly.pdbx_strand_id
1 'polypeptide(L)'
;MTEQTNQLNAVAGTVDVSWDLGVGLVSAVGDMPDAPFSAGDGVQIRFFSRLWISLDTSGRPVALDVFDVPSVLVGVIPLARRDKEGASAAPLGTIPWLLDTDSNWVWIMLIAAPARQRLVREGWVEMWLYQDRLVRLKVRAPVAGTPTSARRATL
;
A
#
# COMPACT_ATOMS: atom_id res chain seq x y z
N MET A 1 -3.17 33.17 -19.25
CA MET A 1 -4.05 32.39 -18.35
C MET A 1 -3.34 31.07 -18.12
N THR A 2 -2.65 30.99 -16.99
CA THR A 2 -1.71 29.93 -16.67
C THR A 2 -2.06 29.42 -15.28
N GLU A 3 -1.77 28.14 -15.05
CA GLU A 3 -1.78 27.44 -13.75
C GLU A 3 -3.11 26.81 -13.33
N GLN A 4 -3.45 25.74 -14.04
CA GLN A 4 -4.21 24.61 -13.50
C GLN A 4 -3.22 23.54 -13.02
N THR A 5 -2.36 23.89 -12.05
CA THR A 5 -1.33 22.98 -11.48
C THR A 5 -1.46 22.85 -9.96
N ASN A 6 -2.66 23.01 -9.43
CA ASN A 6 -2.95 22.73 -8.03
C ASN A 6 -3.90 21.54 -7.96
N GLN A 7 -3.36 20.37 -7.58
CA GLN A 7 -4.01 19.23 -6.87
C GLN A 7 -3.46 17.85 -7.26
N LEU A 8 -2.14 17.67 -7.34
CA LEU A 8 -1.53 16.33 -7.54
C LEU A 8 -0.59 15.89 -6.42
N ASN A 9 -0.54 16.60 -5.30
CA ASN A 9 0.37 16.29 -4.20
C ASN A 9 -0.38 16.08 -2.88
N ALA A 10 -0.68 14.81 -2.58
CA ALA A 10 -0.45 14.17 -1.28
C ALA A 10 -1.01 12.73 -1.32
N VAL A 11 -0.17 11.77 -1.68
CA VAL A 11 -0.43 10.34 -1.44
C VAL A 11 0.80 9.83 -0.70
N ALA A 12 0.57 9.39 0.54
CA ALA A 12 1.55 9.12 1.60
C ALA A 12 2.56 10.26 1.83
N GLY A 13 2.83 10.58 3.09
CA GLY A 13 3.71 11.71 3.41
C GLY A 13 5.14 11.53 2.91
N THR A 14 5.66 10.32 3.03
CA THR A 14 6.97 9.94 2.48
C THR A 14 6.93 8.50 2.00
N VAL A 15 7.40 8.27 0.77
CA VAL A 15 7.60 6.94 0.20
C VAL A 15 9.07 6.79 -0.18
N ASP A 16 9.72 5.79 0.41
CA ASP A 16 11.09 5.39 0.11
C ASP A 16 11.11 4.00 -0.54
N VAL A 17 11.92 3.84 -1.57
CA VAL A 17 11.99 2.62 -2.37
C VAL A 17 13.42 2.27 -2.69
N SER A 18 13.79 1.03 -2.39
CA SER A 18 15.09 0.48 -2.74
C SER A 18 14.92 -0.89 -3.40
N TRP A 19 15.66 -1.10 -4.48
CA TRP A 19 15.77 -2.38 -5.18
C TRP A 19 17.23 -2.81 -5.12
N ASP A 20 17.59 -3.63 -4.14
CA ASP A 20 18.98 -4.07 -3.97
C ASP A 20 19.07 -5.59 -3.84
N LEU A 21 20.10 -6.17 -4.45
CA LEU A 21 20.41 -7.61 -4.42
C LEU A 21 19.20 -8.51 -4.76
N GLY A 22 18.33 -8.06 -5.67
CA GLY A 22 17.12 -8.80 -6.09
C GLY A 22 15.98 -8.75 -5.09
N VAL A 23 16.07 -7.93 -4.04
CA VAL A 23 15.01 -7.68 -3.06
C VAL A 23 14.56 -6.22 -3.16
N GLY A 24 13.25 -6.05 -3.21
CA GLY A 24 12.60 -4.77 -3.14
C GLY A 24 12.12 -4.44 -1.75
N LEU A 25 12.46 -3.23 -1.32
CA LEU A 25 11.94 -2.60 -0.13
C LEU A 25 11.07 -1.41 -0.53
N VAL A 26 9.81 -1.44 -0.12
CA VAL A 26 8.90 -0.30 -0.23
C VAL A 26 8.54 0.12 1.19
N SER A 27 8.86 1.36 1.54
CA SER A 27 8.50 1.95 2.82
C SER A 27 7.64 3.17 2.59
N ALA A 28 6.50 3.26 3.26
CA ALA A 28 5.63 4.43 3.23
C ALA A 28 5.30 4.87 4.66
N VAL A 29 5.26 6.18 4.87
CA VAL A 29 4.95 6.82 6.15
C VAL A 29 3.91 7.91 5.87
N GLY A 30 2.81 7.92 6.61
CA GLY A 30 1.81 8.99 6.53
C GLY A 30 2.34 10.29 7.15
N ASP A 31 1.77 11.44 6.77
CA ASP A 31 2.12 12.78 7.29
C ASP A 31 1.71 13.03 8.75
N MET A 32 1.66 12.01 9.61
CA MET A 32 1.39 12.27 11.02
C MET A 32 2.53 13.11 11.60
N PRO A 33 2.21 14.14 12.41
CA PRO A 33 3.24 14.87 13.14
C PRO A 33 4.04 13.87 13.98
N ASP A 34 5.34 14.12 14.11
CA ASP A 34 6.33 13.34 14.91
C ASP A 34 6.01 13.33 16.41
N ALA A 35 4.78 13.00 16.80
CA ALA A 35 4.48 12.58 18.15
C ALA A 35 5.11 11.18 18.30
N PRO A 36 6.08 10.98 19.19
CA PRO A 36 6.57 9.65 19.46
C PRO A 36 5.36 8.81 19.88
N PHE A 37 5.07 7.77 19.10
CA PHE A 37 4.06 6.79 19.46
C PHE A 37 4.35 6.36 20.90
N SER A 38 3.48 6.73 21.84
CA SER A 38 3.62 6.24 23.19
C SER A 38 3.59 4.71 23.12
N ALA A 39 4.50 4.04 23.82
CA ALA A 39 4.54 2.58 23.87
C ALA A 39 3.21 2.08 24.46
N GLY A 40 2.27 1.72 23.59
CA GLY A 40 0.90 1.35 23.96
C GLY A 40 -0.18 1.73 22.94
N ASP A 41 0.03 2.76 22.12
CA ASP A 41 -1.05 3.31 21.28
C ASP A 41 -1.04 2.83 19.81
N GLY A 42 -0.05 2.02 19.43
CA GLY A 42 0.11 1.53 18.07
C GLY A 42 0.16 0.00 18.01
N VAL A 43 -0.47 -0.58 17.00
CA VAL A 43 -0.44 -2.03 16.74
C VAL A 43 0.44 -2.29 15.53
N GLN A 44 1.41 -3.18 15.69
CA GLN A 44 2.29 -3.63 14.61
C GLN A 44 1.86 -5.02 14.16
N ILE A 45 1.61 -5.18 12.86
CA ILE A 45 1.14 -6.43 12.27
C ILE A 45 2.11 -6.83 11.17
N ARG A 46 2.63 -8.05 11.24
CA ARG A 46 3.56 -8.64 10.28
C ARG A 46 2.96 -9.91 9.71
N PHE A 47 2.92 -10.03 8.40
CA PHE A 47 2.40 -11.21 7.73
C PHE A 47 3.03 -11.40 6.36
N PHE A 48 2.99 -12.63 5.87
CA PHE A 48 3.41 -12.97 4.52
C PHE A 48 2.20 -12.93 3.59
N SER A 49 2.37 -12.39 2.39
CA SER A 49 1.26 -12.10 1.48
C SER A 49 1.68 -12.15 0.02
N ARG A 50 0.74 -12.48 -0.87
CA ARG A 50 0.88 -12.23 -2.30
C ARG A 50 0.63 -10.74 -2.56
N LEU A 51 1.40 -10.17 -3.48
CA LEU A 51 1.49 -8.75 -3.72
C LEU A 51 1.40 -8.47 -5.21
N TRP A 52 0.56 -7.51 -5.60
CA TRP A 52 0.65 -6.87 -6.91
C TRP A 52 1.20 -5.47 -6.72
N ILE A 53 2.41 -5.26 -7.22
CA ILE A 53 3.11 -3.98 -7.17
C ILE A 53 2.88 -3.27 -8.50
N SER A 54 2.07 -2.21 -8.48
CA SER A 54 1.84 -1.35 -9.64
C SER A 54 2.98 -0.34 -9.75
N LEU A 55 3.58 -0.24 -10.93
CA LEU A 55 4.72 0.65 -11.20
C LEU A 55 4.36 1.71 -12.26
N ASP A 56 4.95 2.90 -12.14
CA ASP A 56 4.90 3.94 -13.17
C ASP A 56 5.87 3.67 -14.35
N THR A 57 6.01 4.65 -15.26
CA THR A 57 6.92 4.57 -16.41
C THR A 57 8.40 4.49 -16.05
N SER A 58 8.78 4.95 -14.85
CA SER A 58 10.15 4.91 -14.34
C SER A 58 10.44 3.67 -13.49
N GLY A 59 9.46 2.77 -13.33
CA GLY A 59 9.57 1.59 -12.47
C GLY A 59 9.40 1.89 -10.99
N ARG A 60 8.87 3.07 -10.62
CA ARG A 60 8.57 3.40 -9.22
C ARG A 60 7.22 2.82 -8.79
N PRO A 61 7.10 2.23 -7.59
CA PRO A 61 5.84 1.79 -7.02
C PRO A 61 4.87 2.96 -6.83
N VAL A 62 3.68 2.83 -7.40
CA VAL A 62 2.59 3.81 -7.24
C VAL A 62 1.45 3.26 -6.38
N ALA A 63 1.26 1.95 -6.37
CA ALA A 63 0.25 1.28 -5.57
C ALA A 63 0.63 -0.18 -5.29
N LEU A 64 0.02 -0.74 -4.25
CA LEU A 64 0.13 -2.14 -3.86
C LEU A 64 -1.26 -2.73 -3.70
N ASP A 65 -1.51 -3.89 -4.29
CA ASP A 65 -2.62 -4.75 -3.89
C ASP A 65 -2.05 -5.87 -3.01
N VAL A 66 -2.56 -5.97 -1.78
CA VAL A 66 -2.15 -6.94 -0.77
C VAL A 66 -3.23 -8.00 -0.64
N PHE A 67 -2.85 -9.26 -0.81
CA PHE A 67 -3.74 -10.40 -0.81
C PHE A 67 -3.64 -11.15 0.51
N ASP A 68 -4.61 -12.03 0.79
CA ASP A 68 -4.56 -12.95 1.94
C ASP A 68 -4.34 -12.19 3.27
N VAL A 69 -4.97 -11.02 3.39
CA VAL A 69 -4.78 -10.14 4.54
C VAL A 69 -5.40 -10.77 5.78
N PRO A 70 -4.71 -10.76 6.94
CA PRO A 70 -5.25 -11.24 8.21
C PRO A 70 -6.66 -10.69 8.49
N SER A 71 -7.58 -11.54 8.94
CA SER A 71 -8.98 -11.14 9.21
C SER A 71 -9.11 -10.00 10.23
N VAL A 72 -8.16 -9.88 11.16
CA VAL A 72 -8.09 -8.75 12.10
C VAL A 72 -7.99 -7.39 11.39
N LEU A 73 -7.37 -7.34 10.21
CA LEU A 73 -7.24 -6.13 9.41
C LEU A 73 -8.52 -5.84 8.60
N VAL A 74 -9.24 -6.88 8.15
CA VAL A 74 -10.47 -6.73 7.36
C VAL A 74 -11.52 -5.86 8.08
N GLY A 75 -11.60 -5.95 9.41
CA GLY A 75 -12.56 -5.16 10.20
C GLY A 75 -12.19 -3.69 10.40
N VAL A 76 -10.95 -3.29 10.12
CA VAL A 76 -10.46 -1.91 10.33
C VAL A 76 -10.24 -1.14 9.03
N ILE A 77 -10.20 -1.83 7.89
CA ILE A 77 -9.95 -1.20 6.59
C ILE A 77 -11.24 -0.60 6.04
N PRO A 78 -11.23 0.68 5.65
CA PRO A 78 -12.38 1.28 4.98
C PRO A 78 -12.75 0.53 3.69
N LEU A 79 -14.03 0.24 3.51
CA LEU A 79 -14.54 -0.43 2.32
C LEU A 79 -14.60 0.54 1.14
N ALA A 80 -14.18 0.10 -0.05
CA ALA A 80 -14.44 0.84 -1.28
C ALA A 80 -14.73 -0.09 -2.47
N ARG A 81 -15.45 0.45 -3.46
CA ARG A 81 -15.63 -0.17 -4.77
C ARG A 81 -14.74 0.51 -5.79
N ARG A 82 -14.08 -0.30 -6.62
CA ARG A 82 -13.08 0.13 -7.61
C ARG A 82 -13.63 1.08 -8.68
N ASP A 83 -14.94 1.05 -8.93
CA ASP A 83 -15.66 1.84 -9.93
C ASP A 83 -16.03 3.25 -9.47
N LYS A 84 -15.88 3.56 -8.17
CA LYS A 84 -16.06 4.91 -7.63
C LYS A 84 -14.72 5.63 -7.55
N GLU A 85 -14.14 5.89 -8.72
CA GLU A 85 -12.94 6.70 -8.90
C GLU A 85 -13.17 8.07 -8.22
N GLY A 86 -12.55 8.29 -7.06
CA GLY A 86 -12.66 9.54 -6.29
C GLY A 86 -13.06 9.39 -4.81
N ALA A 87 -13.49 8.21 -4.36
CA ALA A 87 -13.96 8.02 -2.98
C ALA A 87 -12.93 7.32 -2.08
N SER A 88 -11.78 7.95 -1.84
CA SER A 88 -11.00 7.67 -0.62
C SER A 88 -10.05 8.82 -0.33
N ALA A 89 -10.61 9.93 0.14
CA ALA A 89 -9.82 10.87 0.91
C ALA A 89 -9.50 10.17 2.24
N ALA A 90 -8.38 9.44 2.27
CA ALA A 90 -7.84 8.96 3.53
C ALA A 90 -7.64 10.19 4.44
N PRO A 91 -7.96 10.12 5.73
CA PRO A 91 -7.71 11.23 6.64
C PRO A 91 -6.28 11.73 6.50
N LEU A 92 -6.08 13.05 6.55
CA LEU A 92 -4.75 13.66 6.51
C LEU A 92 -3.81 12.97 7.52
N GLY A 93 -2.58 12.69 7.10
CA GLY A 93 -1.59 12.00 7.94
C GLY A 93 -1.63 10.47 7.89
N THR A 94 -2.46 9.86 7.04
CA THR A 94 -2.56 8.39 6.91
C THR A 94 -2.16 7.91 5.52
N ILE A 95 -1.78 6.63 5.43
CA ILE A 95 -1.54 5.97 4.15
C ILE A 95 -2.90 5.48 3.64
N PRO A 96 -3.35 5.91 2.44
CA PRO A 96 -4.62 5.46 1.89
C PRO A 96 -4.62 3.96 1.65
N TRP A 97 -5.55 3.28 2.30
CA TRP A 97 -5.79 1.86 2.13
C TRP A 97 -7.29 1.56 2.08
N LEU A 98 -7.68 0.64 1.20
CA LEU A 98 -9.08 0.30 0.95
C LEU A 98 -9.24 -1.20 0.78
N LEU A 99 -10.32 -1.74 1.33
CA LEU A 99 -10.69 -3.12 1.11
C LEU A 99 -11.64 -3.19 -0.10
N ASP A 100 -11.19 -3.89 -1.14
CA ASP A 100 -12.02 -4.22 -2.31
C ASP A 100 -13.08 -5.24 -1.89
N THR A 101 -14.34 -4.82 -1.87
CA THR A 101 -15.47 -5.67 -1.45
C THR A 101 -15.78 -6.81 -2.41
N ASP A 102 -15.33 -6.72 -3.66
CA ASP A 102 -15.62 -7.71 -4.69
C ASP A 102 -14.54 -8.79 -4.75
N SER A 103 -13.33 -8.48 -4.25
CA SER A 103 -12.16 -9.37 -4.33
C SER A 103 -11.53 -9.74 -2.98
N ASN A 104 -11.88 -9.06 -1.88
CA ASN A 104 -11.27 -9.17 -0.54
C ASN A 104 -9.77 -8.83 -0.49
N TRP A 105 -9.28 -7.99 -1.40
CA TRP A 105 -7.88 -7.55 -1.42
C TRP A 105 -7.77 -6.13 -0.89
N VAL A 106 -6.62 -5.80 -0.32
CA VAL A 106 -6.37 -4.48 0.23
C VAL A 106 -5.54 -3.67 -0.74
N TRP A 107 -6.13 -2.62 -1.28
CA TRP A 107 -5.44 -1.67 -2.12
C TRP A 107 -4.79 -0.59 -1.25
N ILE A 108 -3.51 -0.33 -1.48
CA ILE A 108 -2.75 0.72 -0.81
C ILE A 108 -2.19 1.65 -1.89
N MET A 109 -2.57 2.93 -1.83
CA MET A 109 -2.04 3.94 -2.73
C MET A 109 -0.76 4.53 -2.14
N LEU A 110 0.32 4.52 -2.91
CA LEU A 110 1.63 5.02 -2.47
C LEU A 110 1.93 6.40 -3.04
N ILE A 111 1.69 6.60 -4.34
CA ILE A 111 1.94 7.87 -5.04
C ILE A 111 0.80 8.10 -6.04
N ALA A 112 0.32 9.33 -6.16
CA ALA A 112 -0.65 9.71 -7.19
C ALA A 112 0.03 9.76 -8.58
N ALA A 113 0.16 8.61 -9.22
CA ALA A 113 0.71 8.51 -10.57
C ALA A 113 0.08 7.33 -11.34
N PRO A 114 -0.03 7.42 -12.68
CA PRO A 114 -0.63 6.37 -13.47
C PRO A 114 0.23 5.09 -13.47
N ALA A 115 -0.40 3.96 -13.12
CA ALA A 115 0.23 2.65 -13.23
C ALA A 115 0.38 2.23 -14.70
N ARG A 116 1.56 1.72 -15.06
CA ARG A 116 1.90 1.25 -16.41
C ARG A 116 2.36 -0.20 -16.43
N GLN A 117 2.95 -0.67 -15.34
CA GLN A 117 3.43 -2.05 -15.22
C GLN A 117 2.94 -2.67 -13.91
N ARG A 118 2.94 -4.00 -13.86
CA ARG A 118 2.57 -4.75 -12.66
C ARG A 118 3.58 -5.86 -12.41
N LEU A 119 4.05 -5.96 -11.16
CA LEU A 119 4.86 -7.07 -10.68
C LEU A 119 4.06 -7.89 -9.67
N VAL A 120 3.89 -9.17 -9.95
CA VAL A 120 3.29 -10.12 -9.01
C VAL A 120 4.41 -10.79 -8.22
N ARG A 121 4.38 -10.66 -6.90
CA ARG A 121 5.39 -11.20 -5.98
C ARG A 121 4.74 -11.75 -4.72
N GLU A 122 5.50 -12.49 -3.94
CA GLU A 122 5.15 -12.85 -2.57
C GLU A 122 6.18 -12.24 -1.64
N GLY A 123 5.75 -11.71 -0.51
CA GLY A 123 6.65 -10.98 0.36
C GLY A 123 6.11 -10.78 1.76
N TRP A 124 6.97 -10.23 2.60
CA TRP A 124 6.61 -9.81 3.94
C TRP A 124 6.02 -8.41 3.90
N VAL A 125 4.90 -8.26 4.58
CA VAL A 125 4.20 -7.01 4.79
C VAL A 125 4.20 -6.71 6.27
N GLU A 126 4.56 -5.48 6.60
CA GLU A 126 4.60 -4.96 7.94
C GLU A 126 3.82 -3.65 7.98
N MET A 127 2.80 -3.60 8.82
CA MET A 127 1.89 -2.48 8.97
C MET A 127 1.95 -1.98 10.40
N TRP A 128 1.96 -0.67 10.56
CA TRP A 128 1.73 -0.02 11.84
C TRP A 128 0.43 0.74 11.77
N LEU A 129 -0.46 0.41 12.71
CA LEU A 129 -1.74 1.06 12.89
C LEU A 129 -1.70 1.95 14.13
N TYR A 130 -2.30 3.13 14.04
CA TYR A 130 -2.58 4.00 15.18
C TYR A 130 -4.05 4.40 15.13
N GLN A 131 -4.81 4.09 16.18
CA GLN A 131 -6.26 4.31 16.21
C GLN A 131 -6.96 3.79 14.94
N ASP A 132 -6.67 2.53 14.56
CA ASP A 132 -7.19 1.83 13.37
C ASP A 132 -6.79 2.43 12.00
N ARG A 133 -5.84 3.38 11.98
CA ARG A 133 -5.36 4.01 10.74
C ARG A 133 -3.99 3.47 10.36
N LEU A 134 -3.77 3.18 9.08
CA LEU A 134 -2.46 2.80 8.56
C LEU A 134 -1.54 4.02 8.50
N VAL A 135 -0.45 3.99 9.26
CA VAL A 135 0.45 5.14 9.43
C VAL A 135 1.87 4.85 8.99
N ARG A 136 2.27 3.57 9.01
CA ARG A 136 3.51 3.11 8.36
C ARG A 136 3.25 1.78 7.67
N LEU A 137 3.88 1.64 6.51
CA LEU A 137 3.92 0.40 5.74
C LEU A 137 5.36 0.10 5.40
N LYS A 138 5.75 -1.17 5.54
CA LYS A 138 7.00 -1.69 5.02
C LYS A 138 6.72 -3.01 4.30
N VAL A 139 7.18 -3.11 3.07
CA VAL A 139 7.05 -4.31 2.24
C VAL A 139 8.43 -4.75 1.82
N ARG A 140 8.69 -6.05 1.99
CA ARG A 140 9.91 -6.71 1.53
C ARG A 140 9.55 -7.88 0.64
N ALA A 141 9.83 -7.77 -0.65
CA ALA A 141 9.53 -8.79 -1.64
C ALA A 141 10.73 -9.03 -2.57
N PRO A 142 11.02 -10.25 -3.01
CA PRO A 142 11.97 -10.49 -4.07
C PRO A 142 11.48 -9.82 -5.37
N VAL A 143 12.33 -9.09 -6.06
CA VAL A 143 12.02 -8.42 -7.33
C VAL A 143 12.77 -9.01 -8.52
N ALA A 144 13.89 -9.69 -8.28
CA ALA A 144 14.54 -10.53 -9.27
C ALA A 144 13.89 -11.92 -9.35
N GLY A 145 14.04 -12.59 -10.49
CA GLY A 145 13.53 -13.95 -10.73
C GLY A 145 12.16 -14.01 -11.42
N THR A 146 11.76 -15.23 -11.79
CA THR A 146 10.50 -15.50 -12.48
C THR A 146 9.31 -15.13 -11.58
N PRO A 147 8.27 -14.43 -12.09
CA PRO A 147 7.09 -14.13 -11.31
C PRO A 147 6.49 -15.40 -10.71
N THR A 148 6.07 -15.34 -9.45
CA THR A 148 5.28 -16.43 -8.85
C THR A 148 3.97 -16.52 -9.62
N SER A 149 3.73 -17.65 -10.27
CA SER A 149 2.47 -17.89 -10.96
C SER A 149 1.36 -17.84 -9.92
N ALA A 150 0.42 -16.91 -10.07
CA ALA A 150 -0.76 -16.82 -9.22
C ALA A 150 -1.59 -18.08 -9.44
N ARG A 151 -1.31 -19.14 -8.67
CA ARG A 151 -2.10 -20.36 -8.69
C ARG A 151 -3.46 -19.98 -8.12
N ARG A 152 -4.45 -19.84 -9.00
CA ARG A 152 -5.85 -19.65 -8.66
C ARG A 152 -6.25 -20.84 -7.79
N ALA A 153 -6.38 -20.64 -6.48
CA ALA A 153 -6.97 -21.65 -5.60
C ALA A 153 -8.41 -21.85 -6.10
N THR A 154 -8.63 -22.97 -6.78
CA THR A 154 -9.97 -23.46 -7.12
C THR A 154 -10.30 -24.43 -6.01
N LEU A 155 -11.10 -23.97 -5.04
CA LEU A 155 -11.90 -24.80 -4.17
C LEU A 155 -13.27 -24.12 -4.02
#